data_AF-A0A968BR67-F1
#
_entry.id   AF-A0A968BR67-F1
#
_cell.length_a   1.000
_cell.length_b   1.000
_cell.length_c   1.000
_cell.angle_alpha   90.00
_cell.angle_beta   90.00
_cell.angle_gamma   90.00
#
_symmetry.space_group_name_H-M   'P 1'
#
loop_
_entity.id
_entity.type
_entity.pdbx_description
1 polymer ?
#
loop_
_entity_poly.entity_id
_entity_poly.type
_entity_poly.pdbx_seq_one_letter_code
_entity_poly.pdbx_strand_id
1 'polypeptide(L)'
;ETLAARGADQPLTGPVFVKMLELLAEADSPEEWDPAMDAVHQYLNVVDNALARGMEDIRTESAKLFAMLLTILAEAGQYRHETYSKDPEYRKLLDESLLPKMGQLREHAIQVAKQYLRQDLFSSIAADLENEIFPLLESMGDVSGKNSRLARDRYMPFRVIQAGNIAERLLGLRQRTEEPRLVGDEQNPGLLQQIYDLKYARFGTSGVRGRWGV
;
A
#
# COMPACT_ATOMS: atom_id res chain seq x y z
N GLU A 1 16.23 -5.67 16.52
CA GLU A 1 16.90 -4.87 15.47
C GLU A 1 15.88 -3.99 14.78
N THR A 2 15.98 -2.68 15.00
CA THR A 2 15.20 -1.67 14.28
C THR A 2 15.54 -1.74 12.79
N LEU A 3 14.53 -1.60 11.92
CA LEU A 3 14.72 -1.55 10.46
C LEU A 3 15.74 -0.46 10.06
N ALA A 4 15.86 0.59 10.87
CA ALA A 4 16.85 1.66 10.72
C ALA A 4 18.33 1.23 10.84
N ALA A 5 18.63 0.06 11.43
CA ALA A 5 19.99 -0.47 11.55
C ALA A 5 20.40 -1.38 10.37
N ARG A 6 19.50 -1.62 9.41
CA ARG A 6 19.70 -2.59 8.33
C ARG A 6 20.10 -1.86 7.05
N GLY A 7 21.25 -2.25 6.49
CA GLY A 7 21.93 -1.55 5.39
C GLY A 7 21.13 -1.51 4.08
N ALA A 8 21.56 -0.61 3.19
CA ALA A 8 20.93 -0.29 1.89
C ALA A 8 20.85 -1.46 0.89
N ASP A 9 21.40 -2.64 1.21
CA ASP A 9 21.61 -3.76 0.29
C ASP A 9 20.60 -4.91 0.46
N GLN A 10 19.59 -4.79 1.34
CA GLN A 10 18.54 -5.82 1.46
C GLN A 10 17.34 -5.52 0.54
N PRO A 11 16.72 -6.54 -0.06
CA PRO A 11 15.55 -6.36 -0.91
C PRO A 11 14.42 -5.70 -0.11
N LEU A 12 13.84 -4.64 -0.68
CA LEU A 12 12.68 -3.90 -0.15
C LEU A 12 11.40 -4.75 -0.15
N THR A 13 11.48 -5.94 -0.70
CA THR A 13 10.40 -6.89 -0.90
C THR A 13 10.72 -8.20 -0.18
N GLY A 14 9.68 -8.97 0.15
CA GLY A 14 9.80 -10.34 0.62
C GLY A 14 9.70 -10.48 2.14
N PRO A 15 10.59 -11.24 2.83
CA PRO A 15 10.41 -11.61 4.24
C PRO A 15 10.25 -10.44 5.21
N VAL A 16 10.93 -9.32 4.94
CA VAL A 16 10.83 -8.11 5.76
C VAL A 16 9.43 -7.52 5.70
N PHE A 17 8.85 -7.46 4.51
CA PHE A 17 7.49 -6.98 4.31
C PHE A 17 6.46 -7.91 4.97
N VAL A 18 6.62 -9.24 4.82
CA VAL A 18 5.74 -10.24 5.45
C VAL A 18 5.69 -10.06 6.96
N LYS A 19 6.86 -9.99 7.60
CA LYS A 19 6.94 -9.85 9.06
C LYS A 19 6.31 -8.55 9.56
N MET A 20 6.44 -7.46 8.81
CA MET A 20 5.81 -6.19 9.15
C MET A 20 4.28 -6.24 8.96
N LEU A 21 3.78 -6.90 7.92
CA LEU A 21 2.34 -7.15 7.77
C LEU A 21 1.78 -8.04 8.87
N GLU A 22 2.51 -9.07 9.31
CA GLU A 22 2.12 -9.93 10.43
C GLU A 22 1.98 -9.09 11.71
N LEU A 23 2.98 -8.26 12.03
CA LEU A 23 2.91 -7.34 13.18
C LEU A 23 1.69 -6.42 13.11
N LEU A 24 1.45 -5.81 11.94
CA LEU A 24 0.27 -4.95 11.75
C LEU A 24 -1.05 -5.73 11.86
N ALA A 25 -1.06 -6.98 11.39
CA ALA A 25 -2.27 -7.80 11.35
C ALA A 25 -2.59 -8.52 12.66
N GLU A 26 -1.63 -8.65 13.56
CA GLU A 26 -1.75 -9.33 14.86
C GLU A 26 -1.83 -8.34 16.04
N ALA A 27 -1.55 -7.05 15.82
CA ALA A 27 -1.62 -6.02 16.85
C ALA A 27 -3.07 -5.77 17.34
N ASP A 28 -3.48 -6.52 18.37
CA ASP A 28 -4.84 -6.52 18.90
C ASP A 28 -4.97 -5.79 20.23
N SER A 29 -3.85 -5.44 20.88
CA SER A 29 -3.82 -4.69 22.15
C SER A 29 -3.18 -3.30 22.03
N PRO A 30 -3.55 -2.34 22.89
CA PRO A 30 -2.96 -1.00 22.89
C PRO A 30 -1.43 -0.96 22.96
N GLU A 31 -0.83 -1.93 23.66
CA GLU A 31 0.62 -2.06 23.80
C GLU A 31 1.31 -2.51 22.51
N GLU A 32 0.58 -3.19 21.61
CA GLU A 32 1.09 -3.70 20.32
C GLU A 32 0.88 -2.73 19.17
N TRP A 33 -0.09 -1.82 19.27
CA TRP A 33 -0.45 -0.90 18.19
C TRP A 33 0.71 -0.01 17.76
N ASP A 34 1.32 0.70 18.71
CA ASP A 34 2.40 1.67 18.38
C ASP A 34 3.63 0.99 17.80
N PRO A 35 4.16 -0.11 18.37
CA PRO A 35 5.26 -0.86 17.77
C PRO A 35 4.97 -1.34 16.34
N ALA A 36 3.76 -1.83 16.07
CA ALA A 36 3.38 -2.30 14.74
C ALA A 36 3.31 -1.14 13.73
N MET A 37 2.70 -0.01 14.12
CA MET A 37 2.58 1.18 13.29
C MET A 37 3.93 1.80 12.97
N ASP A 38 4.82 1.90 13.97
CA ASP A 38 6.17 2.41 13.81
C ASP A 38 6.99 1.55 12.85
N ALA A 39 6.84 0.22 12.90
CA ALA A 39 7.53 -0.68 11.99
C ALA A 39 7.12 -0.45 10.53
N VAL A 40 5.83 -0.25 10.27
CA VAL A 40 5.33 0.02 8.91
C VAL A 40 5.76 1.41 8.45
N HIS A 41 5.71 2.43 9.31
CA HIS A 41 6.21 3.77 8.98
C HIS A 41 7.71 3.78 8.66
N GLN A 42 8.53 3.03 9.43
CA GLN A 42 9.95 2.87 9.13
C GLN A 42 10.17 2.20 7.77
N TYR A 43 9.41 1.17 7.45
CA TYR A 43 9.45 0.54 6.13
C TYR A 43 9.12 1.53 5.01
N LEU A 44 8.02 2.29 5.15
CA LEU A 44 7.60 3.30 4.18
C LEU A 44 8.68 4.38 3.98
N ASN A 45 9.32 4.85 5.05
CA ASN A 45 10.44 5.80 4.97
C ASN A 45 11.63 5.23 4.17
N VAL A 46 11.96 3.94 4.35
CA VAL A 46 13.04 3.28 3.61
C VAL A 46 12.69 3.20 2.12
N VAL A 47 11.45 2.84 1.79
CA VAL A 47 10.96 2.81 0.41
C VAL A 47 10.98 4.21 -0.22
N ASP A 48 10.48 5.22 0.50
CA ASP A 48 10.44 6.60 0.00
C ASP A 48 11.84 7.15 -0.32
N ASN A 49 12.80 6.91 0.58
CA ASN A 49 14.20 7.26 0.37
C ASN A 49 14.86 6.49 -0.78
N ALA A 50 14.41 5.25 -1.05
CA ALA A 50 14.87 4.51 -2.23
C ALA A 50 14.29 5.11 -3.52
N LEU A 51 12.99 5.44 -3.54
CA LEU A 51 12.33 6.06 -4.69
C LEU A 51 12.91 7.45 -5.01
N ALA A 52 13.30 8.22 -3.99
CA ALA A 52 13.97 9.51 -4.17
C ALA A 52 15.33 9.41 -4.88
N ARG A 53 15.95 8.22 -4.88
CA ARG A 53 17.22 7.93 -5.58
C ARG A 53 17.02 7.38 -7.00
N GLY A 54 15.78 7.16 -7.43
CA GLY A 54 15.41 6.67 -8.76
C GLY A 54 15.22 5.14 -8.84
N MET A 55 14.33 4.68 -9.73
CA MET A 55 13.93 3.26 -9.87
C MET A 55 14.77 2.40 -10.82
N GLU A 56 15.90 2.90 -11.35
CA GLU A 56 16.70 2.14 -12.34
C GLU A 56 17.13 0.74 -11.86
N ASP A 57 17.26 0.55 -10.54
CA ASP A 57 17.69 -0.69 -9.89
C ASP A 57 16.54 -1.66 -9.51
N ILE A 58 15.27 -1.26 -9.64
CA ILE A 58 14.14 -1.95 -8.99
C ILE A 58 13.23 -2.70 -9.98
N ARG A 59 13.49 -2.67 -11.30
CA ARG A 59 12.53 -3.14 -12.33
C ARG A 59 11.85 -4.49 -12.05
N THR A 60 12.58 -5.51 -11.62
CA THR A 60 12.04 -6.85 -11.31
C THR A 60 11.19 -6.88 -10.02
N GLU A 61 11.48 -5.99 -9.07
CA GLU A 61 10.80 -5.89 -7.78
C GLU A 61 9.75 -4.77 -7.74
N SER A 62 9.69 -3.93 -8.77
CA SER A 62 8.85 -2.73 -8.85
C SER A 62 7.36 -3.07 -8.73
N ALA A 63 6.90 -4.10 -9.43
CA ALA A 63 5.51 -4.57 -9.35
C ALA A 63 5.15 -5.06 -7.93
N LYS A 64 6.06 -5.82 -7.31
CA LYS A 64 5.91 -6.32 -5.93
C LYS A 64 5.86 -5.16 -4.95
N LEU A 65 6.74 -4.18 -5.09
CA LEU A 65 6.77 -2.99 -4.25
C LEU A 65 5.42 -2.25 -4.29
N PHE A 66 4.86 -2.01 -5.47
CA PHE A 66 3.56 -1.36 -5.56
C PHE A 66 2.43 -2.22 -4.97
N ALA A 67 2.45 -3.53 -5.19
CA ALA A 67 1.49 -4.45 -4.57
C ALA A 67 1.59 -4.45 -3.03
N MET A 68 2.80 -4.30 -2.48
CA MET A 68 3.04 -4.14 -1.05
C MET A 68 2.43 -2.85 -0.51
N LEU A 69 2.61 -1.72 -1.20
CA LEU A 69 1.99 -0.45 -0.84
C LEU A 69 0.46 -0.54 -0.84
N LEU A 70 -0.13 -1.16 -1.87
CA LEU A 70 -1.58 -1.41 -1.92
C LEU A 70 -2.06 -2.33 -0.79
N THR A 71 -1.24 -3.29 -0.38
CA THR A 71 -1.58 -4.18 0.74
C THR A 71 -1.55 -3.44 2.07
N ILE A 72 -0.57 -2.56 2.31
CA ILE A 72 -0.55 -1.69 3.51
C ILE A 72 -1.80 -0.82 3.54
N LEU A 73 -2.17 -0.21 2.41
CA LEU A 73 -3.38 0.62 2.30
C LEU A 73 -4.67 -0.15 2.61
N ALA A 74 -4.72 -1.43 2.23
CA ALA A 74 -5.87 -2.28 2.50
C ALA A 74 -5.95 -2.76 3.95
N GLU A 75 -4.81 -2.94 4.61
CA GLU A 75 -4.70 -3.57 5.94
C GLU A 75 -4.62 -2.57 7.10
N ALA A 76 -4.06 -1.38 6.88
CA ALA A 76 -4.07 -0.33 7.89
C ALA A 76 -5.52 0.12 8.15
N GLY A 77 -6.06 -0.16 9.34
CA GLY A 77 -7.48 0.01 9.65
C GLY A 77 -8.30 -1.24 9.34
N GLN A 78 -7.93 -2.36 9.97
CA GLN A 78 -8.59 -3.63 9.74
C GLN A 78 -10.08 -3.59 10.09
N TYR A 79 -10.88 -4.29 9.29
CA TYR A 79 -12.34 -4.34 9.43
C TYR A 79 -12.80 -4.66 10.86
N ARG A 80 -12.06 -5.52 11.58
CA ARG A 80 -12.37 -5.92 12.96
C ARG A 80 -12.35 -4.75 13.95
N HIS A 81 -11.43 -3.79 13.79
CA HIS A 81 -11.37 -2.60 14.64
C HIS A 81 -12.39 -1.55 14.19
N GLU A 82 -12.55 -1.37 12.87
CA GLU A 82 -13.46 -0.36 12.32
C GLU A 82 -14.93 -0.66 12.63
N THR A 83 -15.32 -1.93 12.69
CA THR A 83 -16.69 -2.39 12.96
C THR A 83 -16.95 -2.83 14.39
N TYR A 84 -15.95 -2.71 15.27
CA TYR A 84 -16.09 -3.12 16.66
C TYR A 84 -17.20 -2.32 17.35
N SER A 85 -18.14 -3.01 17.99
CA SER A 85 -19.31 -2.39 18.64
C SER A 85 -19.75 -3.11 19.93
N LYS A 86 -18.97 -4.09 20.41
CA LYS A 86 -19.36 -4.94 21.56
C LYS A 86 -19.17 -4.25 22.91
N ASP A 87 -18.13 -3.44 23.04
CA ASP A 87 -17.77 -2.70 24.26
C ASP A 87 -17.62 -1.20 23.94
N PRO A 88 -18.46 -0.32 24.52
CA PRO A 88 -18.38 1.12 24.32
C PRO A 88 -17.06 1.76 24.78
N GLU A 89 -16.46 1.29 25.88
CA GLU A 89 -15.20 1.85 26.39
C GLU A 89 -14.04 1.49 25.47
N TYR A 90 -13.97 0.22 25.07
CA TYR A 90 -13.00 -0.22 24.08
C TYR A 90 -13.22 0.46 22.72
N ARG A 91 -14.47 0.67 22.29
CA ARG A 91 -14.75 1.40 21.06
C ARG A 91 -14.21 2.83 21.11
N LYS A 92 -14.42 3.53 22.24
CA LYS A 92 -13.87 4.87 22.44
C LYS A 92 -12.34 4.87 22.35
N LEU A 93 -11.68 3.88 22.95
CA LEU A 93 -10.24 3.70 22.85
C LEU A 93 -9.78 3.51 21.39
N LEU A 94 -10.49 2.72 20.58
CA LEU A 94 -10.19 2.56 19.16
C LEU A 94 -10.33 3.88 18.39
N ASP A 95 -11.41 4.63 18.64
CA ASP A 95 -11.70 5.90 17.97
C ASP A 95 -10.69 7.00 18.34
N GLU A 96 -10.20 7.01 19.58
CA GLU A 96 -9.27 8.03 20.08
C GLU A 96 -7.80 7.69 19.80
N SER A 97 -7.44 6.40 19.83
CA SER A 97 -6.03 5.98 19.81
C SER A 97 -5.62 5.22 18.55
N LEU A 98 -6.41 4.25 18.08
CA LEU A 98 -5.99 3.34 17.00
C LEU A 98 -6.36 3.86 15.60
N LEU A 99 -7.63 4.14 15.37
CA LEU A 99 -8.16 4.49 14.05
C LEU A 99 -7.52 5.76 13.47
N PRO A 100 -7.24 6.82 14.26
CA PRO A 100 -6.49 7.99 13.76
C PRO A 100 -5.09 7.63 13.27
N LYS A 101 -4.35 6.81 14.03
CA LYS A 101 -3.00 6.36 13.65
C LYS A 101 -3.03 5.50 12.39
N MET A 102 -3.99 4.58 12.29
CA MET A 102 -4.22 3.80 11.07
C MET A 102 -4.53 4.69 9.85
N GLY A 103 -5.27 5.78 10.05
CA GLY A 103 -5.46 6.82 9.04
C GLY A 103 -4.15 7.45 8.59
N GLN A 104 -3.30 7.89 9.53
CA GLN A 104 -1.98 8.48 9.23
C GLN A 104 -1.06 7.51 8.47
N LEU A 105 -1.09 6.22 8.83
CA LEU A 105 -0.31 5.21 8.11
C LEU A 105 -0.76 5.03 6.66
N ARG A 106 -2.09 5.03 6.41
CA ARG A 106 -2.61 5.01 5.05
C ARG A 106 -2.15 6.23 4.27
N GLU A 107 -2.12 7.41 4.87
CA GLU A 107 -1.70 8.63 4.19
C GLU A 107 -0.22 8.64 3.85
N HIS A 108 0.62 8.14 4.75
CA HIS A 108 2.02 7.92 4.45
C HIS A 108 2.17 6.91 3.29
N ALA A 109 1.46 5.78 3.31
CA ALA A 109 1.49 4.83 2.20
C ALA A 109 0.97 5.42 0.88
N ILE A 110 -0.06 6.29 0.91
CA ILE A 110 -0.55 7.04 -0.27
C ILE A 110 0.56 7.94 -0.82
N GLN A 111 1.28 8.66 0.04
CA GLN A 111 2.39 9.52 -0.39
C GLN A 111 3.48 8.72 -1.11
N VAL A 112 3.91 7.60 -0.52
CA VAL A 112 4.92 6.72 -1.12
C VAL A 112 4.43 6.07 -2.42
N ALA A 113 3.16 5.66 -2.49
CA ALA A 113 2.56 5.14 -3.71
C ALA A 113 2.51 6.19 -4.83
N LYS A 114 2.18 7.44 -4.51
CA LYS A 114 2.24 8.56 -5.46
C LYS A 114 3.68 8.85 -5.89
N GLN A 115 4.65 8.79 -4.98
CA GLN A 115 6.08 8.94 -5.29
C GLN A 115 6.56 7.85 -6.27
N TYR A 116 6.15 6.60 -6.06
CA TYR A 116 6.42 5.49 -6.96
C TYR A 116 5.85 5.74 -8.37
N LEU A 117 4.61 6.23 -8.45
CA LEU A 117 3.93 6.51 -9.72
C LEU A 117 4.41 7.81 -10.40
N ARG A 118 5.24 8.62 -9.74
CA ARG A 118 5.85 9.83 -10.30
C ARG A 118 7.25 9.60 -10.87
N GLN A 119 7.77 8.38 -10.78
CA GLN A 119 9.06 8.04 -11.36
C GLN A 119 9.03 8.23 -12.88
N ASP A 120 10.17 8.59 -13.49
CA ASP A 120 10.26 8.93 -14.92
C ASP A 120 9.72 7.83 -15.85
N LEU A 121 9.78 6.58 -15.40
CA LEU A 121 9.17 5.42 -16.06
C LEU A 121 7.68 5.64 -16.41
N PHE A 122 6.95 6.39 -15.58
CA PHE A 122 5.53 6.66 -15.74
C PHE A 122 5.23 7.97 -16.46
N SER A 123 6.25 8.71 -16.92
CA SER A 123 6.09 10.03 -17.55
C SER A 123 5.11 10.04 -18.72
N SER A 124 5.09 8.97 -19.52
CA SER A 124 4.17 8.81 -20.67
C SER A 124 2.69 8.74 -20.29
N ILE A 125 2.35 8.44 -19.03
CA ILE A 125 0.97 8.36 -18.52
C ILE A 125 0.75 9.25 -17.29
N ALA A 126 1.64 10.22 -17.03
CA ALA A 126 1.62 11.01 -15.80
C ALA A 126 0.28 11.74 -15.58
N ALA A 127 -0.28 12.35 -16.63
CA ALA A 127 -1.58 13.03 -16.56
C ALA A 127 -2.73 12.06 -16.25
N ASP A 128 -2.71 10.84 -16.82
CA ASP A 128 -3.72 9.83 -16.53
C ASP A 128 -3.62 9.34 -15.07
N LEU A 129 -2.40 9.20 -14.55
CA LEU A 129 -2.18 8.83 -13.14
C LEU A 129 -2.74 9.89 -12.19
N GLU A 130 -2.51 11.17 -12.47
CA GLU A 130 -3.03 12.28 -11.67
C GLU A 130 -4.56 12.34 -11.67
N ASN A 131 -5.18 12.07 -12.82
CA ASN A 131 -6.64 12.19 -12.96
C ASN A 131 -7.40 10.92 -12.56
N GLU A 132 -6.82 9.73 -12.76
CA GLU A 132 -7.53 8.46 -12.59
C GLU A 132 -7.00 7.60 -11.43
N ILE A 133 -5.71 7.69 -11.07
CA ILE A 133 -5.13 6.81 -10.03
C ILE A 133 -4.97 7.52 -8.69
N PHE A 134 -4.47 8.74 -8.67
CA PHE A 134 -4.28 9.48 -7.41
C PHE A 134 -5.58 9.67 -6.64
N PRO A 135 -6.73 10.01 -7.26
CA PRO A 135 -8.00 10.08 -6.54
C PRO A 135 -8.43 8.72 -5.94
N LEU A 136 -8.10 7.61 -6.61
CA LEU A 136 -8.40 6.28 -6.10
C LEU A 136 -7.53 5.93 -4.88
N LEU A 137 -6.24 6.27 -4.91
CA LEU A 137 -5.34 6.13 -3.75
C LEU A 137 -5.80 7.02 -2.59
N GLU A 138 -6.06 8.29 -2.85
CA GLU A 138 -6.48 9.27 -1.84
C GLU A 138 -7.79 8.86 -1.16
N SER A 139 -8.70 8.22 -1.89
CA SER A 139 -9.95 7.73 -1.31
C SER A 139 -9.78 6.65 -0.23
N MET A 140 -8.57 6.09 -0.06
CA MET A 140 -8.25 5.13 0.99
C MET A 140 -7.69 5.79 2.26
N GLY A 141 -7.55 7.12 2.33
CA GLY A 141 -6.94 7.86 3.46
C GLY A 141 -7.74 7.83 4.79
N ASP A 142 -7.61 8.89 5.60
CA ASP A 142 -8.42 9.03 6.81
C ASP A 142 -9.91 9.26 6.47
N VAL A 143 -10.73 8.24 6.74
CA VAL A 143 -12.17 8.24 6.48
C VAL A 143 -12.94 9.11 7.47
N SER A 144 -12.38 9.36 8.65
CA SER A 144 -13.03 10.21 9.67
C SER A 144 -13.08 11.67 9.24
N GLY A 145 -12.22 12.08 8.30
CA GLY A 145 -12.10 13.46 7.87
C GLY A 145 -11.56 14.42 8.95
N LYS A 146 -11.21 13.91 10.13
CA LYS A 146 -10.77 14.71 11.28
C LYS A 146 -9.33 15.17 11.12
N ASN A 147 -8.46 14.30 10.63
CA ASN A 147 -7.03 14.59 10.52
C ASN A 147 -6.60 14.89 9.08
N SER A 148 -7.47 14.66 8.10
CA SER A 148 -7.17 14.84 6.68
C SER A 148 -8.42 14.89 5.81
N ARG A 149 -8.26 15.37 4.58
CA ARG A 149 -9.33 15.53 3.59
C ARG A 149 -9.42 14.41 2.55
N LEU A 150 -8.43 13.52 2.47
CA LEU A 150 -8.28 12.60 1.33
C LEU A 150 -9.46 11.62 1.16
N ALA A 151 -10.11 11.21 2.27
CA ALA A 151 -11.21 10.25 2.25
C ALA A 151 -12.39 10.63 3.16
N ARG A 152 -12.55 11.93 3.47
CA ARG A 152 -13.56 12.41 4.40
C ARG A 152 -14.96 11.84 4.08
N ASP A 153 -15.63 11.36 5.12
CA ASP A 153 -17.01 10.83 5.10
C ASP A 153 -17.19 9.58 4.21
N ARG A 154 -16.13 8.82 3.93
CA ARG A 154 -16.20 7.55 3.18
C ARG A 154 -16.19 6.33 4.10
N TYR A 155 -17.30 5.59 4.13
CA TYR A 155 -17.28 4.24 4.71
C TYR A 155 -16.66 3.25 3.72
N MET A 156 -15.49 2.67 4.05
CA MET A 156 -14.77 1.73 3.19
C MET A 156 -14.34 0.45 3.94
N PRO A 157 -15.30 -0.44 4.30
CA PRO A 157 -15.03 -1.64 5.09
C PRO A 157 -14.19 -2.70 4.36
N PHE A 158 -14.12 -2.64 3.02
CA PHE A 158 -13.37 -3.57 2.18
C PHE A 158 -12.40 -2.82 1.27
N ARG A 159 -11.41 -2.15 1.88
CA ARG A 159 -10.37 -1.39 1.15
C ARG A 159 -9.62 -2.23 0.11
N VAL A 160 -9.58 -3.55 0.30
CA VAL A 160 -9.14 -4.52 -0.73
C VAL A 160 -9.78 -4.29 -2.10
N ILE A 161 -11.09 -4.02 -2.15
CA ILE A 161 -11.79 -3.82 -3.42
C ILE A 161 -11.21 -2.59 -4.13
N GLN A 162 -10.91 -1.55 -3.36
CA GLN A 162 -10.29 -0.34 -3.90
C GLN A 162 -8.86 -0.57 -4.39
N ALA A 163 -8.07 -1.39 -3.69
CA ALA A 163 -6.76 -1.82 -4.17
C ALA A 163 -6.86 -2.58 -5.51
N GLY A 164 -7.86 -3.47 -5.65
CA GLY A 164 -8.17 -4.15 -6.91
C GLY A 164 -8.54 -3.17 -8.02
N ASN A 165 -9.43 -2.21 -7.74
CA ASN A 165 -9.83 -1.16 -8.69
C ASN A 165 -8.63 -0.33 -9.18
N ILE A 166 -7.69 0.00 -8.29
CA ILE A 166 -6.46 0.74 -8.65
C ILE A 166 -5.62 -0.08 -9.63
N ALA A 167 -5.39 -1.37 -9.35
CA ALA A 167 -4.60 -2.22 -10.23
C ALA A 167 -5.28 -2.46 -11.59
N GLU A 168 -6.60 -2.62 -11.62
CA GLU A 168 -7.38 -2.73 -12.85
C GLU A 168 -7.32 -1.45 -13.68
N ARG A 169 -7.45 -0.29 -13.02
CA ARG A 169 -7.35 1.01 -13.68
C ARG A 169 -5.96 1.24 -14.26
N LEU A 170 -4.90 0.91 -13.51
CA LEU A 170 -3.51 0.98 -13.98
C LEU A 170 -3.28 0.10 -15.20
N LEU A 171 -3.79 -1.14 -15.22
CA LEU A 171 -3.68 -2.01 -16.38
C LEU A 171 -4.33 -1.37 -17.63
N GLY A 172 -5.48 -0.73 -17.46
CA GLY A 172 -6.17 -0.03 -18.55
C GLY A 172 -5.31 1.06 -19.22
N LEU A 173 -4.43 1.72 -18.46
CA LEU A 173 -3.54 2.77 -18.99
C LEU A 173 -2.51 2.23 -20.00
N ARG A 174 -2.29 0.91 -20.08
CA ARG A 174 -1.39 0.30 -21.08
C ARG A 174 -1.80 0.62 -22.52
N GLN A 175 -3.07 0.97 -22.76
CA GLN A 175 -3.58 1.35 -24.08
C GLN A 175 -3.25 2.81 -24.46
N ARG A 176 -2.67 3.58 -23.54
CA ARG A 176 -2.43 5.03 -23.69
C ARG A 176 -0.93 5.36 -23.72
N THR A 177 -0.07 4.36 -23.76
CA THR A 177 1.37 4.53 -23.80
C THR A 177 2.02 3.47 -24.68
N GLU A 178 3.13 3.85 -25.30
CA GLU A 178 4.02 2.96 -26.06
C GLU A 178 5.31 2.66 -25.29
N GLU A 179 5.46 3.12 -24.04
CA GLU A 179 6.65 2.87 -23.22
C GLU A 179 6.82 1.36 -23.00
N PRO A 180 7.83 0.71 -23.62
CA PRO A 180 7.93 -0.75 -23.64
C PRO A 180 8.05 -1.36 -22.25
N ARG A 181 8.65 -0.64 -21.30
CA ARG A 181 8.77 -1.12 -19.91
C ARG A 181 7.41 -1.17 -19.19
N LEU A 182 6.44 -0.33 -19.57
CA LEU A 182 5.10 -0.33 -18.99
C LEU A 182 4.18 -1.35 -19.66
N VAL A 183 4.23 -1.44 -21.00
CA VAL A 183 3.31 -2.30 -21.78
C VAL A 183 3.83 -3.72 -21.98
N GLY A 184 5.14 -3.90 -22.04
CA GLY A 184 5.80 -5.18 -22.34
C GLY A 184 5.91 -5.44 -23.83
N ASP A 185 6.29 -6.67 -24.17
CA ASP A 185 6.39 -7.17 -25.53
C ASP A 185 5.76 -8.58 -25.65
N GLU A 186 5.94 -9.24 -26.78
CA GLU A 186 5.40 -10.59 -27.02
C GLU A 186 5.97 -11.66 -26.07
N GLN A 187 7.13 -11.42 -25.47
CA GLN A 187 7.89 -12.38 -24.67
C GLN A 187 7.85 -12.06 -23.18
N ASN A 188 7.68 -10.79 -22.82
CA ASN A 188 7.78 -10.30 -21.44
C ASN A 188 6.60 -9.38 -21.09
N PRO A 189 5.87 -9.66 -20.00
CA PRO A 189 4.80 -8.77 -19.55
C PRO A 189 5.38 -7.43 -19.07
N GLY A 190 4.74 -6.33 -19.45
CA GLY A 190 5.11 -5.00 -18.96
C GLY A 190 4.75 -4.80 -17.49
N LEU A 191 5.31 -3.75 -16.88
CA LEU A 191 5.11 -3.45 -15.46
C LEU A 191 3.63 -3.32 -15.07
N LEU A 192 2.78 -2.74 -15.94
CA LEU A 192 1.35 -2.58 -15.64
C LEU A 192 0.62 -3.93 -15.56
N GLN A 193 1.01 -4.91 -16.39
CA GLN A 193 0.50 -6.28 -16.31
C GLN A 193 1.00 -6.97 -15.05
N GLN A 194 2.28 -6.84 -14.72
CA GLN A 194 2.84 -7.44 -13.51
C GLN A 194 2.18 -6.91 -12.22
N ILE A 195 1.88 -5.60 -12.16
CA ILE A 195 1.14 -5.01 -11.03
C ILE A 195 -0.27 -5.63 -10.95
N TYR A 196 -0.96 -5.76 -12.08
CA TYR A 196 -2.29 -6.36 -12.13
C TYR A 196 -2.28 -7.82 -11.65
N ASP A 197 -1.29 -8.60 -12.05
CA ASP A 197 -1.19 -10.01 -11.67
C ASP A 197 -0.98 -10.19 -10.15
N LEU A 198 -0.47 -9.15 -9.47
CA LEU A 198 -0.25 -9.11 -8.03
C LEU A 198 -1.41 -8.49 -7.24
N LYS A 199 -2.47 -7.99 -7.88
CA LYS A 199 -3.55 -7.22 -7.24
C LYS A 199 -4.29 -7.96 -6.11
N TYR A 200 -4.22 -9.29 -6.09
CA TYR A 200 -4.87 -10.15 -5.10
C TYR A 200 -3.90 -11.01 -4.30
N ALA A 201 -2.67 -10.57 -4.07
CA ALA A 201 -1.70 -11.34 -3.26
C ALA A 201 -2.24 -11.77 -1.86
N ARG A 202 -3.38 -11.23 -1.40
CA ARG A 202 -4.05 -11.63 -0.15
C ARG A 202 -5.54 -12.02 -0.23
N PHE A 203 -6.23 -11.98 -1.38
CA PHE A 203 -7.70 -11.86 -1.32
C PHE A 203 -8.46 -13.05 -1.89
N GLY A 204 -8.28 -14.21 -1.26
CA GLY A 204 -9.22 -15.33 -1.28
C GLY A 204 -9.80 -15.54 0.12
N THR A 205 -10.98 -16.16 0.23
CA THR A 205 -11.75 -16.37 1.48
C THR A 205 -11.05 -17.23 2.57
N SER A 206 -9.76 -17.58 2.42
CA SER A 206 -9.08 -18.56 3.25
C SER A 206 -7.57 -18.32 3.47
N GLY A 207 -7.12 -17.07 3.58
CA GLY A 207 -5.73 -16.78 3.97
C GLY A 207 -4.70 -16.77 2.82
N VAL A 208 -3.50 -16.32 3.20
CA VAL A 208 -2.36 -15.90 2.37
C VAL A 208 -2.07 -16.83 1.19
N ARG A 209 -2.07 -16.29 -0.04
CA ARG A 209 -1.46 -16.94 -1.22
C ARG A 209 -0.47 -16.02 -1.96
N GLY A 210 0.06 -15.00 -1.29
CA GLY A 210 1.27 -14.31 -1.73
C GLY A 210 2.48 -15.14 -1.32
N ARG A 211 3.13 -15.84 -2.25
CA ARG A 211 4.47 -16.37 -2.01
C ARG A 211 5.45 -15.20 -2.06
N TRP A 212 5.57 -14.49 -0.95
CA TRP A 212 6.56 -13.43 -0.75
C TRP A 212 7.95 -13.99 -0.37
N GLY A 213 8.10 -15.32 -0.36
CA GLY A 213 9.29 -16.02 0.14
C GLY A 213 9.86 -17.06 -0.82
N VAL A 214 9.76 -16.84 -2.15
CA VAL A 214 10.52 -17.64 -3.12
C VAL A 214 11.21 -16.73 -4.12
#